data_AF-A0A3D0GZ70-F1
#
_entry.id   AF-A0A3D0GZ70-F1
#
_cell.length_a   1.000
_cell.length_b   1.000
_cell.length_c   1.000
_cell.angle_alpha   90.00
_cell.angle_beta   90.00
_cell.angle_gamma   90.00
#
_symmetry.space_group_name_H-M   'P 1'
#
loop_
_entity.id
_entity.type
_entity.pdbx_description
1 polymer ?
#
loop_
_entity_poly.entity_id
_entity_poly.type
_entity_poly.pdbx_seq_one_letter_code
_entity_poly.pdbx_strand_id
1 'polypeptide(L)'
;ISGEAGNFTVELTQKPRYVDTNKCIACGACAEKCPKKITDKYNAGLAQRKAIYVEYPQAVPLKYVIDPDECIYIQKKKCGACQKKCPVDAIDFTQTEKKLTLNVGSVILAPGFEPFNPTKFDNYQYLNNPNVITSLEFERLLSASGPTGGHVARPSDHLEPKKIAWFQCVGSRDLNKCDNAYCSSVCCM
;
A
#
# COMPACT_ATOMS: atom_id res chain seq x y z
N ILE A 1 -4.83 0.33 -25.12
CA ILE A 1 -4.84 1.67 -25.77
C ILE A 1 -4.67 1.43 -27.26
N SER A 2 -5.52 2.04 -28.08
CA SER A 2 -5.46 1.97 -29.55
C SER A 2 -5.62 3.36 -30.15
N GLY A 3 -5.31 3.52 -31.44
CA GLY A 3 -5.36 4.81 -32.14
C GLY A 3 -3.98 5.44 -32.33
N GLU A 4 -3.96 6.74 -32.59
CA GLU A 4 -2.77 7.51 -32.94
C GLU A 4 -2.71 8.84 -32.19
N ALA A 5 -1.59 9.56 -32.31
CA ALA A 5 -1.41 10.84 -31.62
C ALA A 5 -2.53 11.83 -31.97
N GLY A 6 -3.16 12.40 -30.95
CA GLY A 6 -4.33 13.27 -31.09
C GLY A 6 -5.69 12.55 -31.10
N ASN A 7 -5.71 11.21 -31.22
CA ASN A 7 -6.95 10.42 -31.27
C ASN A 7 -6.73 9.00 -30.71
N PHE A 8 -6.60 8.88 -29.39
CA PHE A 8 -6.52 7.59 -28.70
C PHE A 8 -7.87 7.16 -28.15
N THR A 9 -8.19 5.88 -28.31
CA THR A 9 -9.26 5.21 -27.56
C THR A 9 -8.63 4.41 -26.42
N VAL A 10 -9.05 4.72 -25.19
CA VAL A 10 -8.54 4.11 -23.96
C VAL A 10 -9.67 3.37 -23.26
N GLU A 11 -9.49 2.07 -23.07
CA GLU A 11 -10.34 1.28 -22.19
C GLU A 11 -9.76 1.26 -20.78
N LEU A 12 -10.54 1.74 -19.82
CA LEU A 12 -10.23 1.75 -18.41
C LEU A 12 -11.07 0.70 -17.68
N THR A 13 -10.43 0.00 -16.77
CA THR A 13 -11.08 -0.96 -15.87
C THR A 13 -11.19 -0.36 -14.48
N GLN A 14 -12.40 0.01 -14.08
CA GLN A 14 -12.68 0.48 -12.73
C GLN A 14 -13.04 -0.71 -11.84
N LYS A 15 -12.11 -1.10 -10.96
CA LYS A 15 -12.33 -2.16 -9.97
C LYS A 15 -13.40 -1.74 -8.95
N PRO A 16 -14.25 -2.67 -8.48
CA PRO A 16 -15.25 -2.38 -7.45
C PRO A 16 -14.57 -2.04 -6.13
N ARG A 17 -15.09 -1.04 -5.42
CA ARG A 17 -14.64 -0.73 -4.05
C ARG A 17 -15.37 -1.56 -3.00
N TYR A 18 -16.53 -2.11 -3.39
CA TYR A 18 -17.54 -2.71 -2.51
C TYR A 18 -18.06 -1.74 -1.43
N VAL A 19 -17.85 -0.45 -1.67
CA VAL A 19 -18.26 0.67 -0.84
C VAL A 19 -18.73 1.77 -1.78
N ASP A 20 -19.94 2.27 -1.57
CA ASP A 20 -20.50 3.43 -2.24
C ASP A 20 -19.78 4.69 -1.75
N THR A 21 -19.03 5.32 -2.65
CA THR A 21 -18.22 6.50 -2.36
C THR A 21 -19.06 7.75 -2.07
N ASN A 22 -20.31 7.80 -2.54
CA ASN A 22 -21.20 8.93 -2.32
C ASN A 22 -21.80 8.88 -0.90
N LYS A 23 -22.05 7.67 -0.38
CA LYS A 23 -22.58 7.47 0.97
C LYS A 23 -21.49 7.43 2.05
N CYS A 24 -20.32 6.88 1.73
CA CYS A 24 -19.26 6.65 2.72
C CYS A 24 -18.77 7.96 3.36
N ILE A 25 -18.89 8.08 4.67
CA ILE A 25 -18.42 9.23 5.45
C ILE A 25 -17.04 9.01 6.10
N ALA A 26 -16.36 7.91 5.76
CA ALA A 26 -15.03 7.56 6.27
C ALA A 26 -14.86 7.56 7.80
N CYS A 27 -15.90 7.17 8.55
CA CYS A 27 -15.87 7.17 10.02
C CYS A 27 -15.10 6.00 10.67
N GLY A 28 -14.72 4.96 9.92
CA GLY A 28 -13.91 3.84 10.43
C GLY A 28 -14.64 2.72 11.19
N ALA A 29 -15.91 2.91 11.57
CA ALA A 29 -16.71 1.90 12.29
C ALA A 29 -16.72 0.51 11.62
N CYS A 30 -16.66 0.46 10.29
CA CYS A 30 -16.62 -0.77 9.52
C CYS A 30 -15.28 -1.52 9.66
N ALA A 31 -14.15 -0.81 9.72
CA ALA A 31 -12.81 -1.39 9.87
C ALA A 31 -12.58 -1.92 11.28
N GLU A 32 -13.03 -1.19 12.30
CA GLU A 32 -12.94 -1.62 13.71
C GLU A 32 -13.56 -3.01 13.94
N LYS A 33 -14.67 -3.30 13.25
CA LYS A 33 -15.42 -4.56 13.40
C LYS A 33 -15.02 -5.62 12.38
N CYS A 34 -14.08 -5.34 11.49
CA CYS A 34 -13.56 -6.34 10.56
C CYS A 34 -12.66 -7.35 11.32
N PRO A 35 -12.98 -8.66 11.29
CA PRO A 35 -12.20 -9.66 12.03
C PRO A 35 -10.89 -10.02 11.31
N LYS A 36 -10.82 -9.84 9.98
CA LYS A 36 -9.64 -10.19 9.18
C LYS A 36 -8.54 -9.15 9.40
N LYS A 37 -7.37 -9.62 9.87
CA LYS A 37 -6.12 -8.84 9.96
C LYS A 37 -5.20 -9.24 8.81
N ILE A 38 -4.57 -8.28 8.17
CA ILE A 38 -3.75 -8.44 6.96
C ILE A 38 -2.51 -7.58 7.14
N THR A 39 -1.39 -8.01 6.59
CA THR A 39 -0.17 -7.20 6.50
C THR A 39 -0.44 -5.89 5.75
N ASP A 40 -0.06 -4.77 6.36
CA ASP A 40 -0.26 -3.44 5.79
C ASP A 40 0.88 -3.08 4.83
N LYS A 41 0.60 -3.12 3.52
CA LYS A 41 1.58 -2.81 2.47
C LYS A 41 2.01 -1.34 2.49
N TYR A 42 1.12 -0.42 2.82
CA TYR A 42 1.45 1.01 2.89
C TYR A 42 2.47 1.27 4.01
N ASN A 43 2.33 0.57 5.13
CA ASN A 43 3.28 0.60 6.24
C ASN A 43 4.43 -0.42 6.09
N ALA A 44 4.77 -0.80 4.86
CA ALA A 44 5.89 -1.69 4.54
C ALA A 44 5.88 -3.04 5.30
N GLY A 45 4.69 -3.50 5.70
CA GLY A 45 4.51 -4.74 6.47
C GLY A 45 4.79 -4.64 7.98
N LEU A 46 5.13 -3.45 8.47
CA LEU A 46 5.37 -3.17 9.90
C LEU A 46 4.09 -3.03 10.72
N ALA A 47 2.92 -3.01 10.06
CA ALA A 47 1.62 -2.89 10.69
C ALA A 47 0.65 -3.95 10.16
N GLN A 48 -0.47 -4.10 10.86
CA GLN A 48 -1.62 -4.85 10.36
C GLN A 48 -2.76 -3.90 10.03
N ARG A 49 -3.36 -4.09 8.86
CA ARG A 49 -4.62 -3.46 8.45
C ARG A 49 -5.77 -4.46 8.43
N LYS A 50 -6.95 -3.97 8.09
CA LYS A 50 -8.18 -4.76 7.95
C LYS A 50 -8.51 -4.98 6.47
N ALA A 51 -9.41 -5.94 6.19
CA ALA A 51 -9.87 -6.18 4.82
C ALA A 51 -10.66 -5.01 4.25
N ILE A 52 -11.40 -4.27 5.09
CA ILE A 52 -11.96 -2.97 4.74
C ILE A 52 -11.08 -1.87 5.35
N TYR A 53 -10.55 -0.99 4.51
CA TYR A 53 -9.50 -0.05 4.91
C TYR A 53 -9.54 1.24 4.08
N VAL A 54 -8.80 2.24 4.55
CA VAL A 54 -8.32 3.38 3.78
C VAL A 54 -6.81 3.24 3.73
N GLU A 55 -6.17 3.56 2.60
CA GLU A 55 -4.72 3.37 2.41
C GLU A 55 -3.90 4.11 3.48
N TYR A 56 -4.25 5.38 3.76
CA TYR A 56 -3.65 6.21 4.80
C TYR A 56 -4.63 7.31 5.23
N PRO A 57 -4.44 7.95 6.41
CA PRO A 57 -5.44 8.87 6.98
C PRO A 57 -5.81 10.07 6.10
N GLN A 58 -4.91 10.52 5.22
CA GLN A 58 -5.10 11.65 4.31
C GLN A 58 -5.38 11.22 2.86
N ALA A 59 -5.75 9.95 2.62
CA ALA A 59 -5.98 9.44 1.26
C ALA A 59 -7.05 10.25 0.51
N VAL A 60 -6.85 10.44 -0.79
CA VAL A 60 -7.79 11.14 -1.68
C VAL A 60 -8.26 10.19 -2.79
N PRO A 61 -9.57 9.93 -2.92
CA PRO A 61 -10.63 10.36 -2.01
C PRO A 61 -10.56 9.61 -0.67
N LEU A 62 -10.92 10.29 0.42
CA LEU A 62 -10.96 9.69 1.77
C LEU A 62 -12.20 8.79 1.89
N LYS A 63 -12.09 7.58 1.34
CA LYS A 63 -13.18 6.60 1.23
C LYS A 63 -12.63 5.20 1.43
N TYR A 64 -13.37 4.39 2.18
CA TYR A 64 -13.02 3.00 2.41
C TYR A 64 -13.12 2.16 1.13
N VAL A 65 -12.35 1.09 1.09
CA VAL A 65 -12.38 0.04 0.07
C VAL A 65 -12.25 -1.32 0.75
N ILE A 66 -12.89 -2.34 0.18
CA ILE A 66 -12.73 -3.73 0.61
C ILE A 66 -11.75 -4.43 -0.31
N ASP A 67 -10.73 -5.04 0.27
CA ASP A 67 -9.82 -5.95 -0.41
C ASP A 67 -10.53 -7.29 -0.71
N PRO A 68 -10.87 -7.60 -1.98
CA PRO A 68 -11.58 -8.83 -2.31
C PRO A 68 -10.77 -10.10 -2.04
N ASP A 69 -9.45 -10.01 -2.13
CA ASP A 69 -8.52 -11.14 -1.96
C ASP A 69 -8.30 -11.49 -0.48
N GLU A 70 -8.81 -10.68 0.44
CA GLU A 70 -8.70 -10.91 1.88
C GLU A 70 -10.06 -10.91 2.59
N CYS A 71 -11.11 -10.41 1.95
CA CYS A 71 -12.44 -10.31 2.53
C CYS A 71 -13.15 -11.66 2.62
N ILE A 72 -13.46 -12.08 3.85
CA ILE A 72 -14.19 -13.33 4.14
C ILE A 72 -15.58 -13.37 3.47
N TYR A 73 -16.26 -12.23 3.35
CA TYR A 73 -17.56 -12.20 2.67
C TYR A 73 -17.40 -12.42 1.16
N ILE A 74 -16.45 -11.76 0.51
CA ILE A 74 -16.29 -11.87 -0.94
C ILE A 74 -15.83 -13.27 -1.32
N GLN A 75 -14.89 -13.84 -0.57
CA GLN A 75 -14.36 -15.18 -0.82
C GLN A 75 -15.32 -16.31 -0.45
N LYS A 76 -16.00 -16.21 0.70
CA LYS A 76 -16.71 -17.34 1.32
C LYS A 76 -18.17 -17.07 1.64
N LYS A 77 -18.67 -15.84 1.44
CA LYS A 77 -20.05 -15.39 1.75
C LYS A 77 -20.49 -15.64 3.20
N LYS A 78 -19.54 -15.64 4.15
CA LYS A 78 -19.77 -15.99 5.57
C LYS A 78 -19.65 -14.81 6.57
N CYS A 79 -19.33 -13.61 6.11
CA CYS A 79 -19.13 -12.43 6.98
C CYS A 79 -20.24 -11.37 6.73
N GLY A 80 -20.04 -10.13 7.16
CA GLY A 80 -21.02 -9.04 7.05
C GLY A 80 -20.94 -8.03 8.20
N ALA A 81 -19.96 -8.17 9.10
CA ALA A 81 -19.78 -7.30 10.26
C ALA A 81 -19.64 -5.81 9.86
N CYS A 82 -18.89 -5.53 8.80
CA CYS A 82 -18.72 -4.17 8.30
C CYS A 82 -20.06 -3.59 7.80
N GLN A 83 -20.87 -4.38 7.08
CA GLN A 83 -22.15 -3.92 6.53
C GLN A 83 -23.13 -3.59 7.66
N LYS A 84 -23.26 -4.47 8.66
CA LYS A 84 -24.10 -4.27 9.85
C LYS A 84 -23.71 -3.07 10.71
N LYS A 85 -22.50 -2.53 10.54
CA LYS A 85 -21.93 -1.46 11.38
C LYS A 85 -21.73 -0.15 10.64
N CYS A 86 -22.00 -0.12 9.34
CA CYS A 86 -21.96 1.11 8.57
C CYS A 86 -23.22 1.94 8.91
N PRO A 87 -23.09 3.15 9.47
CA PRO A 87 -24.25 3.96 9.86
C PRO A 87 -25.01 4.57 8.68
N VAL A 88 -24.42 4.52 7.47
CA VAL A 88 -24.91 5.16 6.24
C VAL A 88 -25.13 4.16 5.12
N ASP A 89 -25.13 2.86 5.43
CA ASP A 89 -25.37 1.75 4.49
C ASP A 89 -24.57 1.87 3.18
N ALA A 90 -23.30 2.26 3.31
CA ALA A 90 -22.41 2.45 2.17
C ALA A 90 -21.79 1.13 1.66
N ILE A 91 -21.91 0.01 2.37
CA ILE A 91 -21.25 -1.23 1.97
C ILE A 91 -22.12 -2.01 1.00
N ASP A 92 -21.57 -2.26 -0.19
CA ASP A 92 -22.25 -2.93 -1.28
C ASP A 92 -21.34 -4.01 -1.89
N PHE A 93 -21.54 -5.25 -1.47
CA PHE A 93 -20.79 -6.40 -1.97
C PHE A 93 -21.18 -6.83 -3.39
N THR A 94 -22.21 -6.22 -3.98
CA THR A 94 -22.70 -6.56 -5.32
C THR A 94 -22.03 -5.74 -6.41
N GLN A 95 -21.23 -4.73 -6.06
CA GLN A 95 -20.46 -3.95 -7.02
C GLN A 95 -19.61 -4.86 -7.91
N THR A 96 -19.71 -4.64 -9.22
CA THR A 96 -18.92 -5.30 -10.25
C THR A 96 -17.94 -4.34 -10.90
N GLU A 97 -16.96 -4.90 -11.59
CA GLU A 97 -16.03 -4.16 -12.43
C GLU A 97 -16.78 -3.38 -13.51
N LYS A 98 -16.40 -2.11 -13.71
CA LYS A 98 -16.94 -1.26 -14.77
C LYS A 98 -15.87 -1.01 -15.82
N LYS A 99 -16.21 -1.27 -17.08
CA LYS A 99 -15.39 -0.90 -18.23
C LYS A 99 -15.82 0.49 -18.73
N LEU A 100 -14.87 1.39 -18.86
CA LEU A 100 -15.08 2.75 -19.33
C LEU A 100 -14.23 2.97 -20.57
N THR A 101 -14.82 3.51 -21.63
CA THR A 101 -14.09 3.88 -22.85
C THR A 101 -13.98 5.38 -22.92
N LEU A 102 -12.76 5.90 -23.01
CA LEU A 102 -12.47 7.32 -23.13
C LEU A 102 -11.76 7.61 -24.45
N ASN A 103 -12.14 8.71 -25.11
CA ASN A 103 -11.39 9.25 -26.24
C ASN A 103 -10.53 10.41 -25.73
N VAL A 104 -9.22 10.33 -25.95
CA VAL A 104 -8.24 11.30 -25.44
C VAL A 104 -7.23 11.67 -26.51
N GLY A 105 -6.73 12.91 -26.48
CA GLY A 105 -5.72 13.36 -27.45
C GLY A 105 -4.29 12.94 -27.10
N SER A 106 -4.00 12.70 -25.82
CA SER A 106 -2.66 12.34 -25.34
C SER A 106 -2.72 11.43 -24.11
N VAL A 107 -1.63 10.70 -23.87
CA VAL A 107 -1.45 9.82 -22.71
C VAL A 107 -0.09 10.13 -22.08
N ILE A 108 -0.09 10.38 -20.77
CA ILE A 108 1.14 10.62 -19.98
C ILE A 108 1.39 9.40 -19.11
N LEU A 109 2.57 8.80 -19.21
CA LEU A 109 2.99 7.69 -18.35
C LEU A 109 3.70 8.22 -17.11
N ALA A 110 3.08 8.03 -15.95
CA ALA A 110 3.67 8.35 -14.64
C ALA A 110 3.46 7.21 -13.63
N PRO A 111 3.89 5.95 -13.91
CA PRO A 111 3.65 4.81 -13.03
C PRO A 111 4.51 4.84 -11.75
N GLY A 112 5.51 5.72 -11.67
CA GLY A 112 6.43 5.81 -10.53
C GLY A 112 7.52 4.74 -10.55
N PHE A 113 7.95 4.31 -9.37
CA PHE A 113 8.99 3.30 -9.17
C PHE A 113 8.68 2.47 -7.91
N GLU A 114 9.39 1.35 -7.76
CA GLU A 114 9.32 0.50 -6.57
C GLU A 114 10.69 0.47 -5.86
N PRO A 115 10.72 0.38 -4.52
CA PRO A 115 11.97 0.23 -3.79
C PRO A 115 12.64 -1.12 -4.11
N PHE A 116 13.97 -1.13 -4.10
CA PHE A 116 14.73 -2.37 -4.25
C PHE A 116 14.44 -3.33 -3.08
N ASN A 117 14.33 -4.63 -3.36
CA ASN A 117 14.14 -5.65 -2.35
C ASN A 117 15.49 -6.32 -1.99
N PRO A 118 16.09 -6.02 -0.81
CA PRO A 118 17.39 -6.55 -0.40
C PRO A 118 17.34 -7.97 0.17
N THR A 119 16.18 -8.64 0.14
CA THR A 119 15.99 -10.02 0.64
C THR A 119 17.04 -11.01 0.14
N LYS A 120 17.51 -10.85 -1.11
CA LYS A 120 18.49 -11.76 -1.73
C LYS A 120 19.94 -11.49 -1.30
N PHE A 121 20.19 -10.39 -0.59
CA PHE A 121 21.55 -9.96 -0.23
C PHE A 121 21.94 -10.60 1.10
N ASP A 122 22.85 -11.56 1.02
CA ASP A 122 23.40 -12.30 2.15
C ASP A 122 24.30 -11.46 3.05
N ASN A 123 24.97 -10.45 2.50
CA ASN A 123 25.87 -9.57 3.26
C ASN A 123 25.14 -8.61 4.23
N TYR A 124 23.87 -8.29 3.99
CA TYR A 124 23.10 -7.40 4.86
C TYR A 124 22.16 -8.13 5.82
N GLN A 125 21.86 -9.41 5.56
CA GLN A 125 21.04 -10.25 6.44
C GLN A 125 19.65 -9.64 6.75
N TYR A 126 19.06 -8.88 5.80
CA TYR A 126 17.77 -8.20 5.95
C TYR A 126 16.66 -9.14 6.45
N LEU A 127 16.56 -10.34 5.88
CA LEU A 127 15.58 -11.34 6.31
C LEU A 127 15.82 -11.91 7.72
N ASN A 128 17.08 -11.98 8.14
CA ASN A 128 17.49 -12.76 9.32
C ASN A 128 17.69 -11.88 10.55
N ASN A 129 17.76 -10.56 10.38
CA ASN A 129 17.92 -9.62 11.47
C ASN A 129 16.77 -8.61 11.48
N PRO A 130 15.85 -8.67 12.46
CA PRO A 130 14.68 -7.79 12.53
C PRO A 130 15.04 -6.30 12.65
N ASN A 131 16.27 -5.96 13.05
CA ASN A 131 16.71 -4.57 13.17
C ASN A 131 17.42 -4.06 11.91
N VAL A 132 17.57 -4.88 10.87
CA VAL A 132 18.00 -4.43 9.54
C VAL A 132 16.73 -4.14 8.75
N ILE A 133 16.49 -2.86 8.49
CA ILE A 133 15.32 -2.38 7.76
C ILE A 133 15.75 -1.53 6.56
N THR A 134 14.87 -1.45 5.57
CA THR A 134 15.01 -0.57 4.40
C THR A 134 14.76 0.89 4.78
N SER A 135 15.22 1.81 3.92
CA SER A 135 14.93 3.24 4.09
C SER A 135 13.43 3.53 4.09
N LEU A 136 12.65 2.83 3.26
CA LEU A 136 11.20 3.02 3.20
C LEU A 136 10.49 2.53 4.48
N GLU A 137 10.93 1.41 5.06
CA GLU A 137 10.45 0.97 6.38
C GLU A 137 10.80 1.97 7.48
N PHE A 138 12.02 2.52 7.44
CA PHE A 138 12.44 3.57 8.37
C PHE A 138 11.55 4.82 8.25
N GLU A 139 11.23 5.27 7.03
CA GLU A 139 10.29 6.36 6.78
C GLU A 139 8.90 6.06 7.35
N ARG A 140 8.43 4.81 7.25
CA ARG A 140 7.15 4.41 7.86
C ARG A 140 7.21 4.50 9.38
N LEU A 141 8.30 4.08 10.03
CA LEU A 141 8.48 4.23 11.49
C LEU A 141 8.55 5.71 11.92
N LEU A 142 9.20 6.56 11.12
CA LEU A 142 9.35 7.98 11.42
C LEU A 142 8.07 8.80 11.15
N SER A 143 7.17 8.27 10.31
CA SER A 143 5.90 8.95 10.00
C SER A 143 4.97 9.02 11.21
N ALA A 144 4.43 10.21 11.47
CA ALA A 144 3.41 10.44 12.51
C ALA A 144 2.13 9.63 12.27
N SER A 145 1.80 9.32 11.02
CA SER A 145 0.67 8.43 10.64
C SER A 145 1.11 6.97 10.45
N GLY A 146 2.36 6.66 10.76
CA GLY A 146 2.96 5.33 10.69
C GLY A 146 2.62 4.45 11.88
N PRO A 147 3.09 3.19 11.86
CA PRO A 147 2.80 2.18 12.88
C PRO A 147 3.24 2.55 14.30
N THR A 148 4.25 3.40 14.42
CA THR A 148 4.86 3.78 15.71
C THR A 148 4.58 5.23 16.08
N GLY A 149 3.65 5.89 15.38
CA GLY A 149 3.26 7.28 15.69
C GLY A 149 4.39 8.29 15.55
N GLY A 150 5.39 8.01 14.72
CA GLY A 150 6.56 8.85 14.49
C GLY A 150 7.77 8.56 15.39
N HIS A 151 7.69 7.54 16.24
CA HIS A 151 8.82 7.10 17.06
C HIS A 151 9.58 5.97 16.37
N VAL A 152 10.88 6.19 16.11
CA VAL A 152 11.73 5.12 15.60
C VAL A 152 11.96 4.10 16.70
N ALA A 153 11.41 2.90 16.52
CA ALA A 153 11.56 1.79 17.45
C ALA A 153 12.14 0.58 16.72
N ARG A 154 13.08 -0.12 17.37
CA ARG A 154 13.67 -1.35 16.82
C ARG A 154 12.59 -2.42 16.67
N PRO A 155 12.43 -3.06 15.50
CA PRO A 155 11.40 -4.09 15.33
C PRO A 155 11.57 -5.30 16.24
N SER A 156 12.77 -5.58 16.75
CA SER A 156 13.03 -6.72 17.63
C SER A 156 12.45 -6.59 19.04
N ASP A 157 12.49 -5.40 19.63
CA ASP A 157 12.18 -5.17 21.04
C ASP A 157 11.41 -3.88 21.33
N HIS A 158 11.05 -3.13 20.28
CA HIS A 158 10.29 -1.88 20.34
C HIS A 158 10.96 -0.78 21.19
N LEU A 159 12.26 -0.88 21.45
CA LEU A 159 13.03 0.15 22.12
C LEU A 159 13.63 1.13 21.11
N GLU A 160 13.79 2.39 21.54
CA GLU A 160 14.44 3.43 20.74
C GLU A 160 15.91 3.09 20.46
N PRO A 161 16.38 3.14 19.20
CA PRO A 161 17.76 2.87 18.86
C PRO A 161 18.67 4.03 19.30
N LYS A 162 19.73 3.72 20.06
CA LYS A 162 20.73 4.72 20.48
C LYS A 162 21.80 4.99 19.42
N LYS A 163 21.93 4.11 18.43
CA LYS A 163 22.90 4.17 17.33
C LYS A 163 22.26 3.61 16.08
N ILE A 164 22.46 4.28 14.95
CA ILE A 164 21.93 3.90 13.64
C ILE A 164 23.09 3.95 12.65
N ALA A 165 23.13 2.98 11.73
CA ALA A 165 24.05 2.97 10.60
C ALA A 165 23.24 2.94 9.29
N TRP A 166 23.70 3.71 8.31
CA TRP A 166 23.08 3.76 6.97
C TRP A 166 24.02 3.11 5.96
N PHE A 167 23.49 2.15 5.20
CA PHE A 167 24.20 1.53 4.08
C PHE A 167 23.71 2.16 2.78
N GLN A 168 24.60 2.88 2.11
CA GLN A 168 24.29 3.55 0.86
C GLN A 168 24.39 2.58 -0.32
N CYS A 169 23.70 2.92 -1.41
CA CYS A 169 23.74 2.18 -2.68
C CYS A 169 23.29 0.71 -2.57
N VAL A 170 22.48 0.34 -1.57
CA VAL A 170 21.91 -1.02 -1.49
C VAL A 170 20.97 -1.24 -2.67
N GLY A 171 21.36 -2.11 -3.60
CA GLY A 171 20.62 -2.36 -4.83
C GLY A 171 20.89 -1.37 -5.97
N SER A 172 21.93 -0.54 -5.86
CA SER A 172 22.34 0.44 -6.86
C SER A 172 23.85 0.46 -7.00
N ARG A 173 24.37 0.86 -8.17
CA ARG A 173 25.81 0.82 -8.47
C ARG A 173 26.45 -0.54 -8.17
N ASP A 174 25.69 -1.62 -8.37
CA ASP A 174 26.07 -2.99 -8.05
C ASP A 174 25.78 -3.91 -9.24
N LEU A 175 26.82 -4.15 -10.04
CA LEU A 175 26.80 -5.10 -11.15
C LEU A 175 26.90 -6.55 -10.69
N ASN A 176 27.38 -6.81 -9.47
CA ASN A 176 27.78 -8.14 -9.03
C ASN A 176 26.61 -8.92 -8.42
N LYS A 177 25.74 -8.24 -7.66
CA LYS A 177 24.64 -8.91 -6.92
C LYS A 177 23.26 -8.69 -7.54
N CYS A 178 23.03 -7.58 -8.24
CA CYS A 178 21.72 -7.27 -8.82
C CYS A 178 21.74 -6.66 -10.23
N ASP A 179 22.91 -6.51 -10.86
CA ASP A 179 23.08 -5.93 -12.21
C ASP A 179 22.53 -4.49 -12.37
N ASN A 180 22.44 -3.74 -11.26
CA ASN A 180 21.99 -2.36 -11.26
C ASN A 180 23.18 -1.41 -11.28
N ALA A 181 23.72 -1.11 -12.47
CA ALA A 181 24.87 -0.21 -12.62
C ALA A 181 24.60 1.26 -12.29
N TYR A 182 23.32 1.66 -12.23
CA TYR A 182 22.88 3.05 -12.09
C TYR A 182 22.84 3.53 -10.64
N CYS A 183 22.78 4.86 -10.47
CA CYS A 183 22.52 5.51 -9.19
C CYS A 183 21.01 5.78 -9.03
N SER A 184 20.42 5.43 -7.89
CA SER A 184 19.00 5.75 -7.59
C SER A 184 18.74 7.22 -7.26
N SER A 185 19.77 8.08 -7.30
CA SER A 185 19.73 9.55 -7.20
C SER A 185 19.25 10.16 -5.88
N VAL A 186 18.36 9.50 -5.14
CA VAL A 186 17.70 10.04 -3.94
C VAL A 186 18.21 9.45 -2.63
N CYS A 187 18.94 8.33 -2.67
CA CYS A 187 19.29 7.58 -1.45
C CYS A 187 20.36 8.26 -0.56
N CYS A 188 21.07 9.28 -1.05
CA CYS A 188 22.10 10.00 -0.30
C CYS A 188 21.62 11.32 0.33
N MET A 189 20.43 11.79 -0.03
CA MET A 189 19.81 13.01 0.50
C MET A 189 18.90 12.65 1.67
#